data_AF-A0A517V5W8-F1
#
_entry.id   AF-A0A517V5W8-F1
#
_cell.length_a   1.000
_cell.length_b   1.000
_cell.length_c   1.000
_cell.angle_alpha   90.00
_cell.angle_beta   90.00
_cell.angle_gamma   90.00
#
_symmetry.space_group_name_H-M   'P 1'
#
loop_
_entity.id
_entity.type
_entity.pdbx_description
1 polymer ?
#
loop_
_entity_poly.entity_id
_entity_poly.type
_entity_poly.pdbx_seq_one_letter_code
_entity_poly.pdbx_strand_id
1 'polypeptide(L)'
;MWTEFSGSPRESFRLPMTDIATINITEKQLDLLLSGLRYVRSAEKLRVEEPTPEYVRTRTEKLDEISTLVDALNSSPRRQSAAQV
;
A
#
# COMPACT_ATOMS: atom_id res chain seq x y z
N MET A 1 -15.62 24.23 31.57
CA MET A 1 -14.18 24.25 31.20
C MET A 1 -13.94 22.92 30.50
N TRP A 2 -14.03 22.90 29.16
CA TRP A 2 -13.93 21.67 28.36
C TRP A 2 -12.52 21.59 27.82
N THR A 3 -11.77 20.55 28.20
CA THR A 3 -10.44 20.27 27.66
C THR A 3 -10.59 19.60 26.30
N GLU A 4 -10.23 20.34 25.24
CA GLU A 4 -10.11 19.83 23.88
C GLU A 4 -8.99 18.78 23.83
N PHE A 5 -9.36 17.53 23.55
CA PHE A 5 -8.43 16.47 23.19
C PHE A 5 -7.85 16.80 21.80
N SER A 6 -6.70 17.47 21.77
CA SER A 6 -5.88 17.62 20.56
C SER A 6 -5.15 16.31 20.28
N GLY A 7 -5.88 15.32 19.75
CA GLY A 7 -5.25 14.15 19.15
C GLY A 7 -4.46 14.59 17.93
N SER A 8 -3.13 14.46 17.98
CA SER A 8 -2.23 14.71 16.85
C SER A 8 -2.75 14.00 15.60
N PRO A 9 -2.74 14.66 14.41
CA PRO A 9 -3.13 14.00 13.17
C PRO A 9 -2.26 12.75 13.02
N ARG A 10 -2.90 11.58 12.89
CA ARG A 10 -2.21 10.34 12.54
C ARG A 10 -1.31 10.67 11.36
N GLU A 11 0.00 10.62 11.58
CA GLU A 11 1.00 10.81 10.53
C GLU A 11 0.63 9.87 9.39
N SER A 12 0.07 10.46 8.34
CA SER A 12 -0.09 9.77 7.09
C SER A 12 1.34 9.55 6.63
N PHE A 13 1.80 8.30 6.68
CA PHE A 13 3.09 7.88 6.14
C PHE A 13 3.10 8.19 4.63
N ARG A 14 3.28 9.45 4.26
CA ARG A 14 3.62 9.89 2.90
C ARG A 14 5.14 9.78 2.80
N LEU A 15 5.63 8.56 2.74
CA LEU A 15 7.00 8.34 2.32
C LEU A 15 7.09 8.82 0.86
N PRO A 16 7.98 9.78 0.53
CA PRO A 16 8.19 10.17 -0.86
C PRO A 16 8.61 8.92 -1.65
N MET A 17 7.83 8.57 -2.67
CA MET A 17 7.95 7.29 -3.41
C MET A 17 9.34 7.04 -3.99
N THR A 18 10.14 8.09 -4.18
CA THR A 18 11.52 8.02 -4.64
C THR A 18 12.43 7.26 -3.65
N ASP A 19 12.14 7.29 -2.35
CA ASP A 19 12.95 6.61 -1.32
C ASP A 19 12.59 5.13 -1.15
N ILE A 20 11.45 4.68 -1.70
CA ILE A 20 11.03 3.27 -1.69
C ILE A 20 11.76 2.48 -2.80
N ALA A 21 12.44 3.16 -3.74
CA ALA A 21 13.04 2.57 -4.93
C ALA A 21 14.47 2.01 -4.74
N THR A 22 14.90 1.67 -3.52
CA THR A 22 16.09 0.82 -3.31
C THR A 22 15.87 -0.21 -2.19
N ILE A 23 14.69 -0.82 -2.10
CA ILE A 23 14.52 -1.96 -1.20
C ILE A 23 15.13 -3.19 -1.89
N ASN A 24 16.27 -3.68 -1.40
CA ASN A 24 16.82 -4.98 -1.76
C ASN A 24 15.87 -6.08 -1.22
N ILE A 25 14.80 -6.37 -1.96
CA ILE A 25 13.89 -7.47 -1.67
C ILE A 25 14.31 -8.72 -2.44
N THR A 26 14.27 -9.86 -1.75
CA THR A 26 14.39 -11.17 -2.39
C THR A 26 13.12 -11.50 -3.19
N GLU A 27 13.19 -12.42 -4.15
CA GLU A 27 12.02 -12.88 -4.90
C GLU A 27 10.91 -13.41 -3.99
N LYS A 28 11.27 -14.11 -2.89
CA LYS A 28 10.31 -14.61 -1.90
C LYS A 28 9.56 -13.48 -1.17
N GLN A 29 10.27 -12.40 -0.84
CA GLN A 29 9.66 -11.23 -0.21
C GLN A 29 8.77 -10.46 -1.19
N LEU A 30 9.19 -10.35 -2.45
CA LEU A 30 8.37 -9.74 -3.51
C LEU A 30 7.08 -10.52 -3.73
N ASP A 31 7.14 -11.86 -3.82
CA ASP A 31 5.96 -12.70 -3.98
C ASP A 31 5.01 -12.56 -2.78
N LEU A 32 5.55 -12.54 -1.56
CA LEU A 32 4.77 -12.31 -0.35
C LEU A 32 4.09 -10.94 -0.35
N LEU A 33 4.79 -9.89 -0.78
CA LEU A 33 4.23 -8.53 -0.90
C LEU A 33 3.11 -8.47 -1.94
N LEU A 34 3.31 -9.03 -3.13
CA LEU A 34 2.30 -9.09 -4.18
C LEU A 34 1.07 -9.90 -3.73
N SER A 35 1.27 -10.99 -3.00
CA SER A 35 0.20 -11.78 -2.39
C SER A 35 -0.58 -10.96 -1.35
N GLY A 36 0.12 -10.23 -0.49
CA GLY A 36 -0.48 -9.31 0.49
C GLY A 36 -1.32 -8.21 -0.17
N LEU A 37 -0.80 -7.56 -1.21
CA LEU A 37 -1.54 -6.55 -1.97
C LEU A 37 -2.80 -7.12 -2.63
N ARG A 38 -2.73 -8.35 -3.14
CA ARG A 38 -3.91 -9.05 -3.69
C ARG A 38 -4.96 -9.31 -2.61
N TYR A 39 -4.54 -9.70 -1.41
CA TYR A 39 -5.44 -9.89 -0.27
C TYR A 39 -6.14 -8.58 0.11
N VAL A 40 -5.38 -7.49 0.29
CA VAL A 40 -5.93 -6.17 0.65
C VAL A 40 -6.90 -5.66 -0.42
N ARG A 41 -6.55 -5.80 -1.71
CA ARG A 41 -7.46 -5.45 -2.83
C ARG A 41 -8.78 -6.21 -2.73
N SER A 42 -8.72 -7.49 -2.38
CA SER A 42 -9.89 -8.35 -2.26
C SER A 42 -10.74 -7.93 -1.06
N ALA A 43 -10.12 -7.65 0.08
CA ALA A 43 -10.79 -7.15 1.27
C ALA A 43 -11.53 -5.82 1.00
N GLU A 44 -10.85 -4.83 0.41
CA GLU A 44 -11.49 -3.55 0.05
C GLU A 44 -12.61 -3.71 -0.98
N LYS A 45 -12.52 -4.72 -1.87
CA LYS A 45 -13.61 -5.04 -2.79
C LYS A 45 -14.84 -5.61 -2.10
N LEU A 46 -14.63 -6.45 -1.08
CA LEU A 46 -15.66 -7.19 -0.34
C LEU A 46 -16.30 -6.40 0.82
N ARG A 47 -15.75 -5.24 1.18
CA ARG A 47 -16.34 -4.37 2.21
C ARG A 47 -17.76 -3.95 1.82
N VAL A 48 -18.72 -4.34 2.66
CA VAL A 48 -20.11 -3.92 2.56
C VAL A 48 -20.29 -2.72 3.49
N GLU A 49 -20.15 -1.53 2.92
CA GLU A 49 -20.46 -0.26 3.57
C GLU A 49 -21.47 0.50 2.70
N GLU A 50 -22.19 1.44 3.31
CA GLU A 50 -23.15 2.27 2.61
C GLU A 50 -22.43 3.05 1.49
N PRO A 51 -22.96 3.05 0.24
CA PRO A 51 -22.29 3.67 -0.91
C PRO A 51 -22.45 5.19 -0.89
N THR A 52 -21.94 5.84 0.14
CA THR A 52 -21.84 7.30 0.17
C THR A 52 -20.82 7.76 -0.88
N PRO A 53 -21.00 8.97 -1.45
CA PRO A 53 -20.04 9.51 -2.42
C PRO A 53 -18.61 9.55 -1.88
N GLU A 54 -18.42 9.91 -0.61
CA GLU A 54 -17.10 9.93 0.05
C GLU A 54 -16.49 8.53 0.17
N TYR A 55 -17.30 7.52 0.52
CA TYR A 55 -16.83 6.14 0.61
C TYR A 55 -16.41 5.61 -0.75
N VAL A 56 -17.23 5.81 -1.79
CA VAL A 56 -16.92 5.39 -3.16
C VAL A 56 -15.63 6.05 -3.64
N ARG A 57 -15.45 7.35 -3.39
CA ARG A 57 -14.20 8.07 -3.73
C ARG A 57 -12.99 7.47 -3.03
N THR A 58 -13.05 7.35 -1.71
CA THR A 58 -11.94 6.82 -0.89
C THR A 58 -11.59 5.38 -1.27
N ARG A 59 -12.59 4.55 -1.52
CA ARG A 59 -12.40 3.16 -1.98
C ARG A 59 -11.74 3.12 -3.36
N THR A 60 -12.12 4.02 -4.26
CA THR A 60 -11.53 4.12 -5.59
C THR A 60 -10.06 4.53 -5.51
N GLU A 61 -9.75 5.56 -4.71
CA GLU A 61 -8.38 6.02 -4.46
C GLU A 61 -7.50 4.90 -3.90
N LYS A 62 -7.98 4.15 -2.90
CA LYS A 62 -7.24 3.00 -2.35
C LYS A 62 -6.98 1.90 -3.38
N LEU A 63 -7.96 1.59 -4.23
CA LEU A 63 -7.82 0.56 -5.24
C LEU A 63 -6.82 0.97 -6.34
N ASP A 64 -6.78 2.26 -6.67
CA ASP A 64 -5.82 2.84 -7.60
C ASP A 64 -4.39 2.83 -7.04
N GLU A 65 -4.24 3.19 -5.76
CA GLU A 65 -2.95 3.11 -5.05
C GLU A 65 -2.42 1.67 -5.03
N ILE A 66 -3.27 0.69 -4.72
CA ILE A 66 -2.88 -0.73 -4.77
C ILE A 66 -2.45 -1.14 -6.18
N SER A 67 -3.11 -0.65 -7.24
CA SER A 67 -2.72 -0.93 -8.62
C SER A 67 -1.33 -0.36 -8.92
N THR A 68 -1.12 0.90 -8.56
CA THR A 68 0.16 1.60 -8.74
C THR A 68 1.30 0.88 -8.02
N LEU A 69 1.06 0.37 -6.80
CA LEU A 69 2.04 -0.40 -6.04
C LEU A 69 2.37 -1.73 -6.71
N VAL A 70 1.38 -2.45 -7.25
CA VAL A 70 1.61 -3.69 -7.98
C VAL A 70 2.44 -3.42 -9.24
N ASP A 71 2.14 -2.36 -9.97
CA ASP A 71 2.89 -2.00 -11.19
C ASP A 71 4.33 -1.57 -10.87
N ALA A 72 4.53 -0.79 -9.80
CA ALA A 72 5.85 -0.39 -9.33
C ALA A 72 6.70 -1.60 -8.91
N LEU A 73 6.11 -2.56 -8.18
CA LEU A 73 6.80 -3.77 -7.76
C LEU A 73 7.15 -4.70 -8.93
N ASN A 74 6.30 -4.77 -9.97
CA ASN A 74 6.56 -5.58 -11.16
C ASN A 74 7.55 -4.94 -12.14
N SER A 75 7.63 -3.60 -12.16
CA SER A 75 8.54 -2.84 -13.03
C SER A 75 9.91 -2.59 -12.38
N SER A 76 10.04 -2.77 -11.06
CA SER A 76 11.30 -2.63 -10.35
C SER A 76 12.36 -3.60 -10.89
N PRO A 77 13.58 -3.13 -11.21
CA PRO A 77 14.67 -3.99 -11.64
C PRO A 77 14.93 -5.06 -10.59
N ARG A 78 14.56 -6.30 -10.89
CA ARG A 78 14.86 -7.46 -10.05
C ARG A 78 16.38 -7.57 -9.92
N ARG A 79 16.93 -7.10 -8.80
CA ARG A 79 18.24 -7.59 -8.37
C ARG A 79 18.02 -9.03 -7.94
N GLN A 80 18.32 -9.95 -8.84
CA GLN A 80 18.61 -11.31 -8.45
C GLN A 80 19.77 -11.21 -7.48
N SER A 81 19.49 -11.21 -6.18
CA SER A 81 20.47 -11.54 -5.15
C SER A 81 20.78 -13.03 -5.29
N ALA A 82 21.36 -13.40 -6.43
CA ALA A 82 22.12 -14.61 -6.59
C ALA A 82 23.47 -14.33 -5.93
N ALA A 83 23.84 -15.20 -5.00
CA ALA A 83 25.07 -15.18 -4.20
C ALA A 83 25.11 -14.17 -3.05
N GLN A 84 24.90 -14.67 -1.82
CA GLN A 84 26.04 -15.05 -0.99
C GLN A 84 25.59 -15.81 0.28
N VAL A 85 26.24 -16.96 0.46
CA VAL A 85 26.31 -17.89 1.63
C VAL A 85 25.14 -18.87 1.81
#